data_AF-A0A2Z6N9E1-F1
#
_entry.id   AF-A0A2Z6N9E1-F1
#
_cell.length_a   1.000
_cell.length_b   1.000
_cell.length_c   1.000
_cell.angle_alpha   90.00
_cell.angle_beta   90.00
_cell.angle_gamma   90.00
#
_symmetry.space_group_name_H-M   'P 1'
#
loop_
_entity.id
_entity.type
_entity.pdbx_description
1 polymer ?
#
loop_
_entity_poly.entity_id
_entity_poly.type
_entity_poly.pdbx_seq_one_letter_code
_entity_poly.pdbx_strand_id
1 'polypeptide(L)'
;MRFRSGRCCCFLFLVVTTFSLLIVAADNQRPKNVQTALRAKWSGTPLLLEAGELLSKHQQHFFWNFIDIWINANPDAIANDDADSHTYTAKYCVKKIVEHGSSLLSEPLASLFEFSLILRSASPTLVLYRQLAHDSLSSFPLLHHDHEIIETKNNTTQFDGLGVQSPGGKCCWIDTGEHLFVDVSELQSWLQNQNHLQHVGDSFQSPPVFDFDHVHFDSATGGPVAILYGALGTHCFKEFHVALLEAAKQGKVKYVLRPVLPAGCEAHIGQCGSVGVSESVNLGGYGVELALKNMEYKAMDDSAIKKGVTLEDPRTEDLSQEVRGFIFSKILDRKPELASEVMAFRDYLLSSTVSDTLDVWELKDLGHQTVQRIVRASDPLQSMQDINQNFPSIVSYLSRMKLDDSVRDEISANQRMIPPGKSLMALNGALLNVEDIDLNLLIDLVHQDLLLADQFSKLKIPHSTVRKLLSTLPPPESDTFRLDFHSTHVHYLNNLEEDGKYKWWRANLNE
;
A
#
# COMPACT_ATOMS: atom_id res chain seq x y z
N MET A 1 -28.33 51.93 -61.47
CA MET A 1 -28.62 51.75 -60.02
C MET A 1 -29.12 50.33 -59.79
N ARG A 2 -28.62 49.68 -58.73
CA ARG A 2 -28.95 48.32 -58.25
C ARG A 2 -28.65 47.15 -59.21
N PHE A 3 -27.50 46.50 -59.02
CA PHE A 3 -27.29 45.04 -58.99
C PHE A 3 -25.78 44.75 -59.09
N ARG A 4 -25.03 44.91 -57.99
CA ARG A 4 -23.62 44.46 -57.94
C ARG A 4 -23.03 44.29 -56.54
N SER A 5 -23.85 44.03 -55.52
CA SER A 5 -23.37 43.79 -54.13
C SER A 5 -23.43 42.32 -53.71
N GLY A 6 -24.30 41.49 -54.32
CA GLY A 6 -24.51 40.10 -53.89
C GLY A 6 -23.38 39.10 -54.22
N ARG A 7 -22.61 39.33 -55.29
CA ARG A 7 -21.56 38.38 -55.72
C ARG A 7 -20.27 38.48 -54.90
N CYS A 8 -19.97 39.63 -54.31
CA CYS A 8 -18.79 39.80 -53.47
C CYS A 8 -19.01 39.19 -52.07
N CYS A 9 -20.22 39.38 -51.49
CA CYS A 9 -20.58 38.74 -50.23
C CYS A 9 -20.63 37.21 -50.34
N CYS A 10 -21.15 36.63 -51.43
CA CYS A 10 -21.16 35.17 -51.56
C CYS A 10 -19.75 34.58 -51.72
N PHE A 11 -18.80 35.27 -52.37
CA PHE A 11 -17.41 34.83 -52.44
C PHE A 11 -16.69 34.98 -51.10
N LEU A 12 -16.93 36.07 -50.36
CA LEU A 12 -16.41 36.23 -49.00
C LEU A 12 -16.99 35.19 -48.05
N PHE A 13 -18.29 34.87 -48.14
CA PHE A 13 -18.89 33.80 -47.35
C PHE A 13 -18.37 32.42 -47.74
N LEU A 14 -18.15 32.14 -49.03
CA LEU A 14 -17.55 30.86 -49.48
C LEU A 14 -16.07 30.74 -49.08
N VAL A 15 -15.31 31.83 -49.11
CA VAL A 15 -13.91 31.84 -48.64
C VAL A 15 -13.87 31.70 -47.12
N VAL A 16 -14.76 32.36 -46.38
CA VAL A 16 -14.86 32.22 -44.92
C VAL A 16 -15.37 30.83 -44.52
N THR A 17 -16.32 30.24 -45.23
CA THR A 17 -16.80 28.87 -44.93
C THR A 17 -15.79 27.80 -45.34
N THR A 18 -15.03 28.00 -46.42
CA THR A 18 -13.91 27.10 -46.77
C THR A 18 -12.72 27.26 -45.83
N PHE A 19 -12.46 28.47 -45.30
CA PHE A 19 -11.48 28.68 -44.21
C PHE A 19 -11.97 28.11 -42.87
N SER A 20 -13.29 28.10 -42.64
CA SER A 20 -13.92 27.48 -41.45
C SER A 20 -14.00 25.95 -41.53
N LEU A 21 -13.88 25.37 -42.73
CA LEU A 21 -13.79 23.92 -42.96
C LEU A 21 -12.35 23.41 -42.99
N LEU A 22 -11.36 24.31 -43.00
CA LEU A 22 -9.94 24.05 -42.70
C LEU A 22 -9.64 24.35 -41.23
N ILE A 23 -10.59 24.08 -40.33
CA ILE A 23 -10.24 23.83 -38.92
C ILE A 23 -9.43 22.55 -38.96
N VAL A 24 -8.11 22.76 -38.93
CA VAL A 24 -7.09 21.80 -38.54
C VAL A 24 -7.71 20.87 -37.51
N ALA A 25 -7.91 19.61 -37.90
CA ALA A 25 -8.05 18.54 -36.93
C ALA A 25 -6.73 18.56 -36.17
N ALA A 26 -6.70 19.34 -35.09
CA ALA A 26 -5.62 19.33 -34.13
C ALA A 26 -5.68 17.93 -33.52
N ASP A 27 -4.89 17.03 -34.11
CA ASP A 27 -4.51 15.79 -33.47
C ASP A 27 -3.80 16.22 -32.19
N ASN A 28 -4.53 16.23 -31.09
CA ASN A 28 -3.99 16.45 -29.76
C ASN A 28 -2.96 15.34 -29.54
N GLN A 29 -1.71 15.61 -29.92
CA GLN A 29 -0.59 14.74 -29.61
C GLN A 29 -0.54 14.64 -28.10
N ARG A 30 -1.13 13.56 -27.59
CA ARG A 30 -1.04 13.21 -26.18
C ARG A 30 0.45 13.12 -25.86
N PRO A 31 0.90 13.72 -24.75
CA PRO A 31 2.28 13.57 -24.33
C PRO A 31 2.62 12.07 -24.33
N LYS A 32 3.81 11.73 -24.85
CA LYS A 32 4.28 10.34 -24.91
C LYS A 32 4.54 9.87 -23.49
N ASN A 33 3.50 9.37 -22.85
CA ASN A 33 3.53 8.89 -21.48
C ASN A 33 3.87 7.41 -21.48
N VAL A 34 4.87 7.03 -20.70
CA VAL A 34 5.11 5.62 -20.37
C VAL A 34 4.21 5.29 -19.18
N GLN A 35 3.33 4.30 -19.35
CA GLN A 35 2.46 3.80 -18.29
C GLN A 35 2.94 2.42 -17.86
N THR A 36 3.14 2.25 -16.56
CA THR A 36 3.55 1.00 -15.95
C THR A 36 2.57 0.62 -14.85
N ALA A 37 2.21 -0.65 -14.77
CA ALA A 37 1.36 -1.18 -13.72
C ALA A 37 1.90 -2.54 -13.27
N LEU A 38 2.03 -2.73 -11.96
CA LEU A 38 2.39 -4.01 -11.36
C LEU A 38 1.12 -4.79 -10.97
N ARG A 39 0.99 -6.01 -11.48
CA ARG A 39 -0.14 -6.90 -11.20
C ARG A 39 0.31 -8.12 -10.42
N ALA A 40 -0.50 -8.49 -9.43
CA ALA A 40 -0.32 -9.72 -8.68
C ALA A 40 -0.66 -10.95 -9.54
N LYS A 41 -0.10 -12.11 -9.16
CA LYS A 41 -0.41 -13.40 -9.81
C LYS A 41 -1.76 -13.98 -9.36
N TRP A 42 -2.30 -13.53 -8.24
CA TRP A 42 -3.57 -14.00 -7.69
C TRP A 42 -4.73 -13.10 -8.10
N SER A 43 -5.95 -13.67 -8.05
CA SER A 43 -7.19 -12.97 -8.38
C SER A 43 -7.59 -11.94 -7.35
N GLY A 44 -8.35 -10.94 -7.79
CA GLY A 44 -8.90 -9.86 -6.99
C GLY A 44 -9.60 -10.33 -5.72
N THR A 45 -9.30 -9.67 -4.61
CA THR A 45 -9.84 -9.93 -3.28
C THR A 45 -10.90 -8.89 -2.90
N PRO A 46 -12.02 -9.26 -2.27
CA PRO A 46 -13.03 -8.29 -1.82
C PRO A 46 -12.46 -7.24 -0.86
N LEU A 47 -12.68 -5.96 -1.14
CA LEU A 47 -12.27 -4.87 -0.23
C LEU A 47 -12.94 -4.98 1.14
N LEU A 48 -14.17 -5.47 1.19
CA LEU A 48 -14.91 -5.66 2.43
C LEU A 48 -14.24 -6.69 3.36
N LEU A 49 -13.72 -7.78 2.79
CA LEU A 49 -13.00 -8.80 3.56
C LEU A 49 -11.61 -8.29 3.96
N GLU A 50 -10.93 -7.55 3.08
CA GLU A 50 -9.64 -6.94 3.39
C GLU A 50 -9.75 -5.94 4.54
N ALA A 51 -10.82 -5.15 4.58
CA ALA A 51 -11.10 -4.24 5.68
C ALA A 51 -11.21 -4.99 7.02
N GLY A 52 -11.92 -6.12 7.05
CA GLY A 52 -11.98 -6.98 8.24
C GLY A 52 -10.58 -7.43 8.68
N GLU A 53 -9.78 -7.94 7.74
CA GLU A 53 -8.42 -8.40 8.04
C GLU A 53 -7.51 -7.27 8.55
N LEU A 54 -7.60 -6.08 7.98
CA LEU A 54 -6.84 -4.92 8.45
C LEU A 54 -7.25 -4.52 9.87
N LEU A 55 -8.55 -4.56 10.19
CA LEU A 55 -9.05 -4.29 11.55
C LEU A 55 -8.54 -5.33 12.56
N SER A 56 -8.46 -6.59 12.14
CA SER A 56 -7.94 -7.68 12.99
C SER A 56 -6.47 -7.46 13.38
N LYS A 57 -5.65 -6.87 12.48
CA LYS A 57 -4.24 -6.52 12.76
C LYS A 57 -4.10 -5.53 13.92
N HIS A 58 -5.10 -4.66 14.13
CA HIS A 58 -5.09 -3.76 15.28
C HIS A 58 -5.40 -4.54 16.56
N GLN A 59 -6.60 -5.14 16.63
CA GLN A 59 -7.03 -5.99 17.74
C GLN A 59 -8.07 -7.00 17.22
N GLN A 60 -7.99 -8.26 17.68
CA GLN A 60 -8.88 -9.34 17.20
C GLN A 60 -10.38 -9.06 17.41
N HIS A 61 -10.75 -8.30 18.44
CA HIS A 61 -12.17 -7.97 18.69
C HIS A 61 -12.74 -6.94 17.69
N PHE A 62 -11.91 -6.10 17.07
CA PHE A 62 -12.39 -5.15 16.06
C PHE A 62 -12.91 -5.84 14.81
N PHE A 63 -12.34 -7.00 14.46
CA PHE A 63 -12.84 -7.84 13.38
C PHE A 63 -14.31 -8.25 13.60
N TRP A 64 -14.62 -8.79 14.78
CA TRP A 64 -15.98 -9.23 15.13
C TRP A 64 -16.95 -8.05 15.28
N ASN A 65 -16.52 -6.96 15.93
CA ASN A 65 -17.34 -5.74 16.02
C ASN A 65 -17.68 -5.17 14.64
N PHE A 66 -16.74 -5.22 13.69
CA PHE A 66 -16.97 -4.78 12.32
C PHE A 66 -18.00 -5.65 11.60
N ILE A 67 -17.92 -6.97 11.77
CA ILE A 67 -18.93 -7.90 11.23
C ILE A 67 -20.32 -7.57 11.78
N ASP A 68 -20.44 -7.37 13.10
CA ASP A 68 -21.71 -7.03 13.75
C ASP A 68 -22.28 -5.71 13.24
N ILE A 69 -21.45 -4.67 13.14
CA ILE A 69 -21.87 -3.36 12.61
C ILE A 69 -22.36 -3.53 11.17
N TRP A 70 -21.64 -4.28 10.35
CA TRP A 70 -22.00 -4.48 8.94
C TRP A 70 -23.30 -5.27 8.76
N ILE A 71 -23.51 -6.35 9.53
CA ILE A 71 -24.74 -7.14 9.51
C ILE A 71 -25.94 -6.31 9.98
N ASN A 72 -25.76 -5.53 11.05
CA ASN A 72 -26.84 -4.73 11.65
C ASN A 72 -27.17 -3.47 10.85
N ALA A 73 -26.22 -2.91 10.10
CA ALA A 73 -26.45 -1.78 9.20
C ALA A 73 -27.36 -2.11 8.01
N ASN A 74 -27.80 -3.38 7.89
CA ASN A 74 -28.77 -3.92 6.94
C ASN A 74 -28.62 -3.34 5.50
N PRO A 75 -27.50 -3.60 4.80
CA PRO A 75 -27.20 -3.02 3.49
C PRO A 75 -28.26 -3.34 2.43
N ASP A 76 -28.99 -4.44 2.60
CA ASP A 76 -29.99 -4.96 1.66
C ASP A 76 -31.41 -4.38 1.90
N ALA A 77 -31.61 -3.58 2.96
CA ALA A 77 -32.91 -2.99 3.28
C ALA A 77 -33.32 -1.82 2.36
N ILE A 78 -32.38 -1.27 1.58
CA ILE A 78 -32.66 -0.23 0.56
C ILE A 78 -33.07 -0.87 -0.78
N ALA A 79 -33.74 -2.03 -0.74
CA ALA A 79 -34.38 -2.62 -1.91
C ALA A 79 -35.86 -2.21 -2.04
N ASN A 80 -36.47 -1.62 -1.00
CA ASN A 80 -37.92 -1.47 -0.92
C ASN A 80 -38.45 -0.06 -0.60
N ASP A 81 -37.62 0.97 -0.54
CA ASP A 81 -38.13 2.34 -0.48
C ASP A 81 -37.23 3.28 -1.29
N ASP A 82 -37.90 4.06 -2.13
CA ASP A 82 -37.40 5.07 -3.07
C ASP A 82 -36.81 4.61 -4.41
N ALA A 83 -37.60 4.92 -5.43
CA ALA A 83 -37.31 4.91 -6.85
C ALA A 83 -36.29 6.00 -7.23
N ASP A 84 -35.10 5.97 -6.63
CA ASP A 84 -33.91 6.60 -7.18
C ASP A 84 -32.86 5.53 -7.41
N SER A 85 -32.69 5.19 -8.69
CA SER A 85 -31.60 4.39 -9.24
C SER A 85 -30.24 5.07 -8.94
N HIS A 86 -29.80 5.06 -7.68
CA HIS A 86 -28.41 5.30 -7.35
C HIS A 86 -27.62 4.10 -7.85
N THR A 87 -27.00 4.25 -9.02
CA THR A 87 -26.03 3.30 -9.54
C THR A 87 -24.91 3.20 -8.51
N TYR A 88 -24.96 2.16 -7.67
CA TYR A 88 -23.98 1.93 -6.62
C TYR A 88 -22.60 1.84 -7.27
N THR A 89 -21.83 2.92 -7.16
CA THR A 89 -20.50 3.01 -7.74
C THR A 89 -19.53 2.39 -6.75
N ALA A 90 -18.47 1.73 -7.21
CA ALA A 90 -17.40 1.19 -6.35
C ALA A 90 -16.93 2.21 -5.28
N LYS A 91 -16.90 3.50 -5.64
CA LYS A 91 -16.59 4.62 -4.73
C LYS A 91 -17.53 4.71 -3.52
N TYR A 92 -18.84 4.51 -3.69
CA TYR A 92 -19.80 4.53 -2.58
C TYR A 92 -19.52 3.39 -1.59
N CYS A 93 -19.27 2.18 -2.11
CA CYS A 93 -18.97 1.03 -1.28
C CYS A 93 -17.67 1.18 -0.52
N VAL A 94 -16.60 1.65 -1.16
CA VAL A 94 -15.32 1.95 -0.48
C VAL A 94 -15.56 2.97 0.64
N LYS A 95 -16.29 4.05 0.36
CA LYS A 95 -16.60 5.07 1.37
C LYS A 95 -17.35 4.47 2.56
N LYS A 96 -18.36 3.64 2.33
CA LYS A 96 -19.13 2.98 3.38
C LYS A 96 -18.28 2.00 4.21
N ILE A 97 -17.41 1.22 3.57
CA ILE A 97 -16.47 0.32 4.24
C ILE A 97 -15.52 1.13 5.14
N VAL A 98 -14.95 2.22 4.62
CA VAL A 98 -14.06 3.10 5.37
C VAL A 98 -14.78 3.79 6.52
N GLU A 99 -16.02 4.28 6.32
CA GLU A 99 -16.83 4.90 7.38
C GLU A 99 -17.10 3.92 8.53
N HIS A 100 -17.52 2.69 8.23
CA HIS A 100 -17.76 1.67 9.27
C HIS A 100 -16.47 1.22 9.95
N GLY A 101 -15.38 0.98 9.21
CA GLY A 101 -14.10 0.59 9.78
C GLY A 101 -13.46 1.68 10.64
N SER A 102 -13.51 2.94 10.19
CA SER A 102 -12.94 4.09 10.91
C SER A 102 -13.69 4.40 12.21
N SER A 103 -14.98 4.05 12.30
CA SER A 103 -15.76 4.23 13.54
C SER A 103 -15.24 3.42 14.73
N LEU A 104 -14.46 2.36 14.47
CA LEU A 104 -13.85 1.51 15.48
C LEU A 104 -12.43 1.95 15.89
N LEU A 105 -11.82 2.87 15.15
CA LEU A 105 -10.43 3.27 15.28
C LEU A 105 -10.32 4.73 15.75
N SER A 106 -9.18 5.06 16.37
CA SER A 106 -8.81 6.46 16.61
C SER A 106 -8.38 7.14 15.30
N GLU A 107 -8.49 8.47 15.22
CA GLU A 107 -8.25 9.24 13.99
C GLU A 107 -6.91 8.88 13.28
N PRO A 108 -5.74 8.78 13.96
CA PRO A 108 -4.50 8.41 13.28
C PRO A 108 -4.51 6.99 12.73
N LEU A 109 -5.11 6.04 13.45
CA LEU A 109 -5.23 4.65 13.03
C LEU A 109 -6.22 4.52 11.86
N ALA A 110 -7.29 5.32 11.85
CA ALA A 110 -8.26 5.35 10.76
C ALA A 110 -7.63 5.82 9.44
N SER A 111 -6.78 6.87 9.46
CA SER A 111 -6.03 7.31 8.27
C SER A 111 -5.07 6.23 7.76
N LEU A 112 -4.38 5.53 8.67
CA LEU A 112 -3.49 4.44 8.30
C LEU A 112 -4.26 3.23 7.73
N PHE A 113 -5.43 2.94 8.29
CA PHE A 113 -6.33 1.90 7.81
C PHE A 113 -6.81 2.19 6.37
N GLU A 114 -7.26 3.42 6.08
CA GLU A 114 -7.65 3.82 4.74
C GLU A 114 -6.50 3.67 3.74
N PHE A 115 -5.30 4.15 4.11
CA PHE A 115 -4.11 4.00 3.28
C PHE A 115 -3.74 2.52 3.03
N SER A 116 -3.80 1.69 4.06
CA SER A 116 -3.49 0.26 3.99
C SER A 116 -4.49 -0.52 3.13
N LEU A 117 -5.76 -0.11 3.12
CA LEU A 117 -6.82 -0.65 2.28
C LEU A 117 -6.60 -0.28 0.81
N ILE A 118 -6.23 0.97 0.52
CA ILE A 118 -5.88 1.41 -0.84
C ILE A 118 -4.66 0.66 -1.38
N LEU A 119 -3.67 0.41 -0.54
CA LEU A 119 -2.48 -0.37 -0.89
C LEU A 119 -2.74 -1.88 -1.04
N ARG A 120 -3.94 -2.36 -0.67
CA ARG A 120 -4.33 -3.78 -0.75
C ARG A 120 -3.41 -4.69 0.07
N SER A 121 -2.89 -4.17 1.19
CA SER A 121 -1.88 -4.84 2.02
C SER A 121 -2.37 -6.13 2.69
N ALA A 122 -3.69 -6.30 2.86
CA ALA A 122 -4.30 -7.52 3.40
C ALA A 122 -4.69 -8.56 2.34
N SER A 123 -4.52 -8.25 1.05
CA SER A 123 -4.85 -9.18 -0.05
C SER A 123 -4.14 -10.55 0.08
N PRO A 124 -2.84 -10.64 0.43
CA PRO A 124 -2.16 -11.93 0.60
C PRO A 124 -2.77 -12.81 1.71
N THR A 125 -3.25 -12.21 2.80
CA THR A 125 -3.91 -12.94 3.89
C THR A 125 -5.19 -13.61 3.42
N LEU A 126 -5.98 -12.94 2.57
CA LEU A 126 -7.18 -13.55 1.99
C LEU A 126 -6.85 -14.68 1.00
N VAL A 127 -5.72 -14.59 0.31
CA VAL A 127 -5.22 -15.67 -0.56
C VAL A 127 -4.85 -16.91 0.29
N LEU A 128 -4.25 -16.71 1.46
CA LEU A 128 -4.00 -17.79 2.41
C LEU A 128 -5.31 -18.49 2.81
N TYR A 129 -6.36 -17.74 3.18
CA TYR A 129 -7.65 -18.34 3.52
C TYR A 129 -8.29 -19.09 2.34
N ARG A 130 -8.14 -18.59 1.10
CA ARG A 130 -8.58 -19.33 -0.10
C ARG A 130 -7.85 -20.66 -0.25
N GLN A 131 -6.55 -20.70 0.03
CA GLN A 131 -5.79 -21.95 -0.02
C GLN A 131 -6.27 -22.93 1.06
N LEU A 132 -6.46 -22.46 2.30
CA LEU A 132 -7.01 -23.29 3.37
C LEU A 132 -8.43 -23.81 3.06
N ALA A 133 -9.25 -23.01 2.38
CA ALA A 133 -10.57 -23.43 1.90
C ALA A 133 -10.46 -24.54 0.84
N HIS A 134 -9.51 -24.44 -0.09
CA HIS A 134 -9.26 -25.49 -1.07
C HIS A 134 -8.81 -26.80 -0.39
N ASP A 135 -7.87 -26.71 0.56
CA ASP A 135 -7.35 -27.86 1.30
C ASP A 135 -8.46 -28.54 2.12
N SER A 136 -9.32 -27.75 2.76
CA SER A 136 -10.52 -28.22 3.46
C SER A 136 -11.45 -29.00 2.51
N LEU A 137 -11.81 -28.45 1.36
CA LEU A 137 -12.68 -29.13 0.38
C LEU A 137 -12.05 -30.40 -0.20
N SER A 138 -10.73 -30.38 -0.45
CA SER A 138 -10.01 -31.55 -0.97
C SER A 138 -10.02 -32.74 0.01
N SER A 139 -10.21 -32.49 1.30
CA SER A 139 -10.33 -33.51 2.34
C SER A 139 -11.69 -34.25 2.28
N PHE A 140 -12.69 -33.73 1.55
CA PHE A 140 -14.04 -34.30 1.43
C PHE A 140 -14.43 -34.61 -0.04
N PRO A 141 -13.84 -35.66 -0.67
CA PRO A 141 -14.02 -35.96 -2.10
C PRO A 141 -15.43 -36.41 -2.52
N LEU A 142 -16.33 -36.71 -1.58
CA LEU A 142 -17.67 -37.28 -1.87
C LEU A 142 -18.69 -36.27 -2.43
N LEU A 143 -18.38 -34.97 -2.48
CA LEU A 143 -19.27 -33.93 -3.03
C LEU A 143 -18.99 -33.57 -4.51
N HIS A 144 -17.95 -34.16 -5.13
CA HIS A 144 -17.54 -33.87 -6.51
C HIS A 144 -18.18 -34.78 -7.59
N HIS A 145 -19.32 -35.42 -7.33
CA HIS A 145 -19.81 -36.52 -8.19
C HIS A 145 -20.59 -36.14 -9.46
N ASP A 146 -20.75 -34.86 -9.83
CA ASP A 146 -21.58 -34.50 -10.99
C ASP A 146 -20.89 -33.65 -12.09
N HIS A 147 -19.57 -33.47 -12.08
CA HIS A 147 -18.87 -32.89 -13.24
C HIS A 147 -17.63 -33.69 -13.63
N GLU A 148 -17.70 -34.28 -14.83
CA GLU A 148 -16.63 -35.00 -15.54
C GLU A 148 -15.28 -34.30 -15.39
N ILE A 149 -14.37 -34.91 -14.63
CA ILE A 149 -12.96 -34.54 -14.61
C ILE A 149 -12.35 -35.08 -15.90
N ILE A 150 -12.13 -34.18 -16.87
CA ILE A 150 -11.10 -34.39 -17.88
C ILE A 150 -9.76 -34.35 -17.12
N GLU A 151 -9.27 -35.51 -16.70
CA GLU A 151 -7.92 -35.68 -16.18
C GLU A 151 -6.93 -35.32 -17.29
N THR A 152 -6.44 -34.08 -17.28
CA THR A 152 -5.17 -33.75 -17.94
C THR A 152 -4.06 -33.92 -16.92
N LYS A 153 -3.44 -35.09 -16.97
CA LYS A 153 -2.16 -35.38 -16.31
C LYS A 153 -1.07 -34.44 -16.84
N ASN A 154 -0.92 -33.27 -16.22
CA ASN A 154 0.31 -32.49 -16.31
C ASN A 154 0.86 -32.27 -14.91
N ASN A 155 1.88 -33.06 -14.56
CA ASN A 155 2.73 -32.89 -13.40
C ASN A 155 3.60 -31.63 -13.56
N THR A 156 2.96 -30.48 -13.46
CA THR A 156 3.61 -29.18 -13.24
C THR A 156 2.77 -28.47 -12.19
N THR A 157 3.32 -28.31 -11.00
CA THR A 157 2.82 -27.42 -9.94
C THR A 157 2.92 -25.97 -10.40
N GLN A 158 2.12 -25.63 -11.41
CA GLN A 158 1.93 -24.31 -11.93
C GLN A 158 0.67 -23.77 -11.24
N PHE A 159 0.90 -22.94 -10.23
CA PHE A 159 -0.11 -22.16 -9.51
C PHE A 159 -0.80 -21.19 -10.47
N ASP A 160 -1.70 -21.70 -11.31
CA ASP A 160 -2.72 -20.90 -11.96
C ASP A 160 -3.84 -20.66 -10.95
N GLY A 161 -4.33 -19.42 -10.88
CA GLY A 161 -5.33 -18.94 -9.95
C GLY A 161 -6.72 -19.58 -10.11
N LEU A 162 -6.83 -20.89 -9.90
CA LEU A 162 -8.12 -21.56 -9.75
C LEU A 162 -8.81 -21.01 -8.50
N GLY A 163 -9.82 -20.18 -8.72
CA GLY A 163 -10.75 -19.80 -7.66
C GLY A 163 -11.38 -21.05 -7.06
N VAL A 164 -11.50 -21.08 -5.73
CA VAL A 164 -12.15 -22.17 -5.00
C VAL A 164 -13.57 -22.32 -5.56
N GLN A 165 -13.87 -23.49 -6.14
CA GLN A 165 -15.21 -23.81 -6.61
C GLN A 165 -16.10 -24.11 -5.39
N SER A 166 -17.30 -23.52 -5.39
CA SER A 166 -18.25 -23.69 -4.29
C SER A 166 -18.75 -25.14 -4.18
N PRO A 167 -18.80 -25.74 -2.97
CA PRO A 167 -19.43 -27.04 -2.79
C PRO A 167 -20.92 -26.93 -3.10
N GLY A 168 -21.41 -27.72 -4.07
CA GLY A 168 -22.83 -27.74 -4.46
C GLY A 168 -23.39 -26.40 -4.97
N GLY A 169 -22.54 -25.49 -5.46
CA GLY A 169 -22.97 -24.16 -5.92
C GLY A 169 -23.31 -23.17 -4.80
N LYS A 170 -23.02 -23.51 -3.54
CA LYS A 170 -23.32 -22.70 -2.35
C LYS A 170 -22.10 -21.92 -1.87
N CYS A 171 -22.32 -20.69 -1.43
CA CYS A 171 -21.24 -19.73 -1.18
C CYS A 171 -20.60 -19.79 0.22
N CYS A 172 -21.17 -20.56 1.13
CA CYS A 172 -20.70 -20.72 2.50
C CYS A 172 -20.76 -22.20 2.89
N TRP A 173 -19.81 -22.66 3.69
CA TRP A 173 -19.85 -23.97 4.32
C TRP A 173 -19.11 -23.96 5.65
N ILE A 174 -19.36 -24.97 6.47
CA ILE A 174 -18.67 -25.16 7.75
C ILE A 174 -17.91 -26.47 7.72
N ASP A 175 -16.66 -26.41 8.15
CA ASP A 175 -15.80 -27.56 8.35
C ASP A 175 -15.65 -27.84 9.84
N THR A 176 -15.99 -29.07 10.23
CA THR A 176 -15.82 -29.59 11.60
C THR A 176 -14.72 -30.64 11.71
N GLY A 177 -14.00 -30.94 10.60
CA GLY A 177 -12.99 -31.98 10.47
C GLY A 177 -13.58 -33.33 10.03
N GLU A 178 -14.73 -33.71 10.57
CA GLU A 178 -15.41 -34.96 10.20
C GLU A 178 -16.50 -34.76 9.15
N HIS A 179 -17.22 -33.63 9.23
CA HIS A 179 -18.37 -33.34 8.39
C HIS A 179 -18.27 -31.91 7.85
N LEU A 180 -18.71 -31.77 6.60
CA LEU A 180 -18.87 -30.48 5.92
C LEU A 180 -20.36 -30.14 5.83
N PHE A 181 -20.76 -29.03 6.43
CA PHE A 181 -22.15 -28.56 6.42
C PHE A 181 -22.32 -27.43 5.41
N VAL A 182 -23.22 -27.63 4.44
CA VAL A 182 -23.54 -26.62 3.42
C VAL A 182 -24.86 -25.90 3.73
N ASP A 183 -25.78 -26.58 4.44
CA ASP A 183 -27.07 -26.01 4.83
C ASP A 183 -27.16 -25.81 6.35
N VAL A 184 -27.81 -24.71 6.75
CA VAL A 184 -27.92 -24.26 8.15
C VAL A 184 -28.75 -25.23 8.99
N SER A 185 -29.75 -25.89 8.40
CA SER A 185 -30.64 -26.84 9.09
C SER A 185 -29.90 -28.09 9.58
N GLU A 186 -28.94 -28.59 8.78
CA GLU A 186 -28.11 -29.74 9.15
C GLU A 186 -27.16 -29.36 10.29
N LEU A 187 -26.54 -28.18 10.19
CA LEU A 187 -25.70 -27.64 11.26
C LEU A 187 -26.47 -27.50 12.56
N GLN A 188 -27.68 -26.94 12.54
CA GLN A 188 -28.49 -26.77 13.74
C GLN A 188 -28.82 -28.11 14.41
N SER A 189 -29.08 -29.14 13.61
CA SER A 189 -29.32 -30.49 14.11
C SER A 189 -28.06 -31.07 14.76
N TRP A 190 -26.88 -30.84 14.17
CA TRP A 190 -25.60 -31.22 14.74
C TRP A 190 -25.29 -30.48 16.06
N LEU A 191 -25.53 -29.17 16.12
CA LEU A 191 -25.33 -28.33 17.31
C LEU A 191 -26.24 -28.70 18.49
N GLN A 192 -27.39 -29.32 18.22
CA GLN A 192 -28.33 -29.79 19.25
C GLN A 192 -27.92 -31.16 19.82
N ASN A 193 -27.15 -31.96 19.08
CA ASN A 193 -26.71 -33.27 19.52
C ASN A 193 -25.53 -33.17 20.50
N GLN A 194 -25.80 -33.36 21.79
CA GLN A 194 -24.79 -33.24 22.87
C GLN A 194 -23.79 -34.41 22.95
N ASN A 195 -23.92 -35.44 22.12
CA ASN A 195 -23.10 -36.66 22.21
C ASN A 195 -21.65 -36.46 21.75
N HIS A 196 -21.31 -35.35 21.08
CA HIS A 196 -19.95 -35.08 20.60
C HIS A 196 -18.98 -34.65 21.71
N LEU A 197 -19.48 -34.22 22.88
CA LEU A 197 -18.65 -33.78 24.01
C LEU A 197 -18.09 -34.95 24.86
N GLN A 198 -18.54 -36.19 24.64
CA GLN A 198 -18.11 -37.36 25.43
C GLN A 198 -16.98 -38.18 24.78
N HIS A 199 -16.58 -37.87 23.55
CA HIS A 199 -15.54 -38.59 22.80
C HIS A 199 -14.26 -37.76 22.60
N VAL A 200 -13.82 -37.02 23.61
CA VAL A 200 -12.52 -36.29 23.61
C VAL A 200 -11.33 -37.24 23.93
N GLY A 201 -11.52 -38.55 23.72
CA GLY A 201 -10.47 -39.57 23.86
C GLY A 201 -10.14 -40.16 22.49
N ASP A 202 -9.03 -39.72 21.91
CA ASP A 202 -8.19 -40.42 20.92
C ASP A 202 -8.67 -40.61 19.46
N SER A 203 -9.77 -40.01 18.98
CA SER A 203 -10.12 -40.12 17.53
C SER A 203 -10.73 -38.88 16.85
N PHE A 204 -10.98 -37.79 17.58
CA PHE A 204 -11.54 -36.56 16.98
C PHE A 204 -10.43 -35.74 16.35
N GLN A 205 -10.25 -35.85 15.02
CA GLN A 205 -9.25 -35.06 14.30
C GLN A 205 -9.87 -33.70 13.94
N SER A 206 -9.97 -32.82 14.93
CA SER A 206 -10.47 -31.45 14.73
C SER A 206 -9.62 -30.72 13.67
N PRO A 207 -10.22 -29.87 12.84
CA PRO A 207 -9.48 -29.13 11.83
C PRO A 207 -8.43 -28.25 12.52
N PRO A 208 -7.22 -28.11 11.95
CA PRO A 208 -6.15 -27.33 12.56
C PRO A 208 -6.58 -25.86 12.63
N VAL A 209 -6.46 -25.28 13.82
CA VAL A 209 -6.66 -23.84 14.07
C VAL A 209 -5.30 -23.19 14.24
N PHE A 210 -5.05 -22.11 13.50
CA PHE A 210 -3.79 -21.39 13.50
C PHE A 210 -3.90 -20.09 14.31
N ASP A 211 -2.76 -19.52 14.70
CA ASP A 211 -2.71 -18.29 15.50
C ASP A 211 -3.32 -17.06 14.79
N PHE A 212 -3.30 -17.07 13.45
CA PHE A 212 -3.90 -16.00 12.65
C PHE A 212 -5.41 -16.19 12.42
N ASP A 213 -6.00 -17.32 12.81
CA ASP A 213 -7.43 -17.55 12.62
C ASP A 213 -8.28 -16.67 13.55
N HIS A 214 -9.42 -16.21 13.05
CA HIS A 214 -10.36 -15.43 13.84
C HIS A 214 -11.21 -16.35 14.71
N VAL A 215 -10.84 -16.48 15.99
CA VAL A 215 -11.63 -17.20 17.00
C VAL A 215 -12.58 -16.20 17.66
N HIS A 216 -13.86 -16.57 17.77
CA HIS A 216 -14.85 -15.72 18.44
C HIS A 216 -14.60 -15.66 19.95
N PHE A 217 -14.76 -14.49 20.57
CA PHE A 217 -14.44 -14.27 21.99
C PHE A 217 -15.31 -15.07 22.96
N ASP A 218 -16.57 -15.36 22.60
CA ASP A 218 -17.48 -16.21 23.40
C ASP A 218 -17.21 -17.72 23.24
N SER A 219 -16.19 -18.14 22.48
CA SER A 219 -15.91 -19.56 22.23
C SER A 219 -15.45 -20.29 23.48
N ALA A 220 -15.99 -21.49 23.73
CA ALA A 220 -15.56 -22.34 24.84
C ALA A 220 -14.18 -22.97 24.59
N THR A 221 -13.37 -23.03 25.66
CA THR A 221 -12.11 -23.78 25.70
C THR A 221 -12.41 -25.28 25.83
N GLY A 222 -12.35 -26.01 24.71
CA GLY A 222 -12.47 -27.48 24.68
C GLY A 222 -13.70 -28.05 23.98
N GLY A 223 -14.55 -27.21 23.37
CA GLY A 223 -15.63 -27.67 22.48
C GLY A 223 -15.12 -28.09 21.09
N PRO A 224 -15.92 -28.83 20.30
CA PRO A 224 -15.60 -29.12 18.90
C PRO A 224 -15.40 -27.83 18.09
N VAL A 225 -14.42 -27.86 17.19
CA VAL A 225 -14.07 -26.71 16.34
C VAL A 225 -15.03 -26.67 15.15
N ALA A 226 -15.65 -25.52 14.92
CA ALA A 226 -16.45 -25.25 13.74
C ALA A 226 -15.83 -24.06 12.99
N ILE A 227 -15.27 -24.34 11.81
CA ILE A 227 -14.65 -23.33 10.94
C ILE A 227 -15.65 -22.93 9.86
N LEU A 228 -16.12 -21.68 9.91
CA LEU A 228 -16.96 -21.11 8.86
C LEU A 228 -16.07 -20.59 7.73
N TYR A 229 -16.31 -21.08 6.52
CA TYR A 229 -15.79 -20.50 5.29
C TYR A 229 -16.93 -19.73 4.61
N GLY A 230 -16.74 -18.42 4.44
CA GLY A 230 -17.74 -17.59 3.78
C GLY A 230 -17.35 -16.12 3.74
N ALA A 231 -18.05 -15.35 2.91
CA ALA A 231 -17.80 -13.94 2.74
C ALA A 231 -18.86 -13.09 3.45
N LEU A 232 -18.41 -12.12 4.25
CA LEU A 232 -19.25 -11.07 4.82
C LEU A 232 -20.03 -10.36 3.70
N GLY A 233 -21.34 -10.19 3.90
CA GLY A 233 -22.25 -9.60 2.91
C GLY A 233 -23.02 -10.63 2.08
N THR A 234 -22.76 -11.93 2.21
CA THR A 234 -23.63 -12.97 1.66
C THR A 234 -24.76 -13.32 2.64
N HIS A 235 -25.92 -13.74 2.13
CA HIS A 235 -27.04 -14.17 2.98
C HIS A 235 -26.68 -15.42 3.81
N CYS A 236 -26.02 -16.40 3.19
CA CYS A 236 -25.59 -17.63 3.88
C CYS A 236 -24.67 -17.34 5.06
N PHE A 237 -23.78 -16.36 4.93
CA PHE A 237 -22.87 -15.98 6.01
C PHE A 237 -23.65 -15.50 7.23
N LYS A 238 -24.67 -14.66 7.05
CA LYS A 238 -25.48 -14.14 8.15
C LYS A 238 -26.19 -15.26 8.91
N GLU A 239 -26.79 -16.22 8.21
CA GLU A 239 -27.51 -17.33 8.83
C GLU A 239 -26.57 -18.24 9.64
N PHE A 240 -25.44 -18.63 9.04
CA PHE A 240 -24.42 -19.45 9.71
C PHE A 240 -23.79 -18.73 10.90
N HIS A 241 -23.47 -17.44 10.74
CA HIS A 241 -22.89 -16.64 11.80
C HIS A 241 -23.81 -16.56 13.02
N VAL A 242 -25.11 -16.30 12.84
CA VAL A 242 -26.08 -16.24 13.94
C VAL A 242 -26.20 -17.61 14.65
N ALA A 243 -26.26 -18.71 13.90
CA ALA A 243 -26.35 -20.05 14.48
C ALA A 243 -25.10 -20.43 15.30
N LEU A 244 -23.90 -20.14 14.77
CA LEU A 244 -22.63 -20.42 15.44
C LEU A 244 -22.39 -19.49 16.63
N LEU A 245 -22.80 -18.23 16.54
CA LEU A 245 -22.69 -17.26 17.64
C LEU A 245 -23.51 -17.70 18.85
N GLU A 246 -24.77 -18.11 18.63
CA GLU A 246 -25.65 -18.60 19.70
C GLU A 246 -25.08 -19.89 20.33
N ALA A 247 -24.54 -20.79 19.51
CA ALA A 247 -23.90 -22.01 20.00
C ALA A 247 -22.60 -21.74 20.77
N ALA A 248 -21.79 -20.77 20.32
CA ALA A 248 -20.57 -20.35 20.99
C ALA A 248 -20.88 -19.75 22.36
N LYS A 249 -21.87 -18.85 22.45
CA LYS A 249 -22.35 -18.27 23.73
C LYS A 249 -22.83 -19.32 24.72
N GLN A 250 -23.44 -20.39 24.23
CA GLN A 250 -23.84 -21.55 25.04
C GLN A 250 -22.68 -22.50 25.39
N GLY A 251 -21.45 -22.17 24.94
CA GLY A 251 -20.24 -22.95 25.19
C GLY A 251 -20.16 -24.28 24.45
N LYS A 252 -20.94 -24.45 23.37
CA LYS A 252 -21.06 -25.73 22.65
C LYS A 252 -19.98 -25.94 21.59
N VAL A 253 -19.46 -24.86 21.01
CA VAL A 253 -18.51 -24.91 19.89
C VAL A 253 -17.41 -23.86 20.05
N LYS A 254 -16.24 -24.17 19.49
CA LYS A 254 -15.22 -23.18 19.22
C LYS A 254 -15.45 -22.61 17.82
N TYR A 255 -15.99 -21.39 17.75
CA TYR A 255 -16.33 -20.74 16.49
C TYR A 255 -15.11 -20.04 15.90
N VAL A 256 -14.73 -20.47 14.70
CA VAL A 256 -13.64 -19.88 13.91
C VAL A 256 -14.18 -19.39 12.58
N LEU A 257 -13.74 -18.23 12.12
CA LEU A 257 -14.09 -17.68 10.80
C LEU A 257 -12.85 -17.55 9.91
N ARG A 258 -12.90 -18.16 8.73
CA ARG A 258 -11.96 -17.95 7.62
C ARG A 258 -12.67 -17.25 6.47
N PRO A 259 -12.43 -15.94 6.25
CA PRO A 259 -13.15 -15.19 5.22
C PRO A 259 -12.69 -15.60 3.82
N VAL A 260 -13.62 -16.14 3.04
CA VAL A 260 -13.38 -16.59 1.67
C VAL A 260 -14.58 -16.26 0.81
N LEU A 261 -14.33 -15.69 -0.37
CA LEU A 261 -15.32 -15.57 -1.44
C LEU A 261 -14.98 -16.60 -2.54
N PRO A 262 -15.77 -17.67 -2.68
CA PRO A 262 -15.62 -18.65 -3.77
C PRO A 262 -15.89 -18.05 -5.15
N ALA A 263 -15.33 -18.66 -6.18
CA ALA A 263 -15.61 -18.25 -7.56
C ALA A 263 -17.09 -18.49 -7.91
N GLY A 264 -17.71 -17.54 -8.60
CA GLY A 264 -19.13 -17.60 -8.99
C GLY A 264 -20.11 -17.09 -7.91
N CYS A 265 -19.65 -16.81 -6.69
CA CYS A 265 -20.46 -16.26 -5.61
C CYS A 265 -20.57 -14.73 -5.61
N GLU A 266 -19.96 -14.07 -6.59
CA GLU A 266 -19.99 -12.62 -6.78
C GLU A 266 -21.40 -12.06 -7.04
N ALA A 267 -22.32 -12.89 -7.56
CA ALA A 267 -23.72 -12.50 -7.77
C ALA A 267 -24.57 -12.65 -6.50
N HIS A 268 -24.10 -13.43 -5.52
CA HIS A 268 -24.83 -13.75 -4.28
C HIS A 268 -24.32 -12.97 -3.06
N ILE A 269 -23.28 -12.16 -3.25
CA ILE A 269 -22.78 -11.23 -2.25
C ILE A 269 -23.48 -9.89 -2.42
N GLY A 270 -23.85 -9.25 -1.31
CA GLY A 270 -24.47 -7.93 -1.32
C GLY A 270 -23.64 -6.90 -2.09
N GLN A 271 -24.29 -5.82 -2.52
CA GLN A 271 -23.81 -4.86 -3.52
C GLN A 271 -22.36 -4.35 -3.34
N CYS A 272 -21.86 -4.27 -2.09
CA CYS A 272 -20.52 -3.80 -1.77
C CYS A 272 -19.47 -4.90 -1.52
N GLY A 273 -19.87 -6.16 -1.40
CA GLY A 273 -18.95 -7.26 -1.13
C GLY A 273 -18.21 -7.79 -2.37
N SER A 274 -18.67 -7.49 -3.59
CA SER A 274 -17.97 -7.83 -4.84
C SER A 274 -16.92 -6.79 -5.25
N VAL A 275 -16.86 -5.63 -4.58
CA VAL A 275 -15.95 -4.54 -4.96
C VAL A 275 -14.50 -4.95 -4.68
N GLY A 276 -13.63 -4.81 -5.68
CA GLY A 276 -12.22 -5.20 -5.62
C GLY A 276 -11.96 -6.63 -6.11
N VAL A 277 -13.00 -7.38 -6.48
CA VAL A 277 -12.87 -8.64 -7.19
C VAL A 277 -12.62 -8.33 -8.68
N SER A 278 -11.53 -8.88 -9.21
CA SER A 278 -11.04 -8.66 -10.57
C SER A 278 -10.17 -9.85 -10.97
N GLU A 279 -9.78 -9.94 -12.23
CA GLU A 279 -8.89 -11.01 -12.71
C GLU A 279 -7.52 -10.99 -11.99
N SER A 280 -7.01 -9.80 -11.67
CA SER A 280 -5.77 -9.61 -10.89
C SER A 280 -5.81 -8.32 -10.07
N VAL A 281 -5.06 -8.30 -8.97
CA VAL A 281 -4.90 -7.11 -8.12
C VAL A 281 -3.76 -6.23 -8.65
N ASN A 282 -4.02 -4.94 -8.84
CA ASN A 282 -2.95 -3.97 -9.03
C ASN A 282 -2.29 -3.68 -7.67
N LEU A 283 -0.98 -3.86 -7.59
CA LEU A 283 -0.24 -3.67 -6.36
C LEU A 283 0.25 -2.23 -6.23
N GLY A 284 0.27 -1.71 -5.01
CA GLY A 284 0.92 -0.44 -4.66
C GLY A 284 2.29 -0.65 -4.03
N GLY A 285 3.02 0.45 -3.79
CA GLY A 285 4.25 0.42 -3.00
C GLY A 285 5.54 0.04 -3.74
N TYR A 286 5.55 0.13 -5.07
CA TYR A 286 6.76 -0.06 -5.88
C TYR A 286 7.20 1.26 -6.52
N GLY A 287 8.51 1.38 -6.76
CA GLY A 287 9.11 2.45 -7.55
C GLY A 287 9.33 2.02 -9.00
N VAL A 288 9.24 2.96 -9.93
CA VAL A 288 9.58 2.74 -11.34
C VAL A 288 10.72 3.66 -11.71
N GLU A 289 11.78 3.07 -12.24
CA GLU A 289 12.96 3.81 -12.70
C GLU A 289 13.02 3.80 -14.22
N LEU A 290 13.27 4.98 -14.81
CA LEU A 290 13.64 5.12 -16.21
C LEU A 290 15.14 5.41 -16.30
N ALA A 291 15.93 4.35 -16.25
CA ALA A 291 17.38 4.46 -16.30
C ALA A 291 17.87 4.87 -17.71
N LEU A 292 18.71 5.90 -17.77
CA LEU A 292 19.36 6.32 -19.01
C LEU A 292 20.52 5.37 -19.32
N LYS A 293 20.30 4.40 -20.23
CA LYS A 293 21.31 3.37 -20.56
C LYS A 293 22.61 3.93 -21.18
N ASN A 294 22.54 5.05 -21.90
CA ASN A 294 23.72 5.68 -22.50
C ASN A 294 24.11 6.95 -21.72
N MET A 295 24.79 6.76 -20.58
CA MET A 295 25.41 7.88 -19.84
C MET A 295 26.79 8.26 -20.40
N GLU A 296 27.45 7.36 -21.15
CA GLU A 296 28.85 7.50 -21.55
C GLU A 296 29.08 8.26 -22.88
N TYR A 297 28.10 8.33 -23.79
CA TYR A 297 28.28 9.03 -25.08
C TYR A 297 28.19 10.56 -24.99
N LYS A 298 28.17 11.12 -23.78
CA LYS A 298 28.23 12.58 -23.55
C LYS A 298 29.58 13.08 -23.05
N ALA A 299 30.54 12.19 -22.82
CA ALA A 299 31.93 12.58 -22.65
C ALA A 299 32.60 12.65 -24.03
N MET A 300 32.66 13.87 -24.58
CA MET A 300 33.56 14.32 -25.65
C MET A 300 33.27 13.81 -27.07
N ASP A 301 32.61 14.65 -27.88
CA ASP A 301 32.97 14.81 -29.30
C ASP A 301 32.64 16.24 -29.76
N ASP A 302 33.68 17.07 -29.89
CA ASP A 302 33.65 18.48 -30.29
C ASP A 302 33.44 18.69 -31.80
N SER A 303 32.80 17.75 -32.51
CA SER A 303 32.68 17.85 -33.97
C SER A 303 31.34 17.38 -34.54
N ALA A 304 30.31 18.23 -34.44
CA ALA A 304 29.47 18.60 -35.59
C ALA A 304 28.25 19.44 -35.18
N ILE A 305 28.23 20.68 -35.65
CA ILE A 305 27.01 21.46 -35.82
C ILE A 305 26.15 20.75 -36.87
N LYS A 306 24.97 20.24 -36.51
CA LYS A 306 23.91 19.91 -37.48
C LYS A 306 22.62 20.64 -37.14
N LYS A 307 22.21 21.44 -38.13
CA LYS A 307 20.98 22.23 -38.18
C LYS A 307 19.74 21.35 -38.26
N GLY A 308 18.72 21.75 -37.49
CA GLY A 308 17.34 21.94 -37.98
C GLY A 308 16.46 20.71 -38.10
N VAL A 309 15.56 20.52 -37.12
CA VAL A 309 14.25 19.91 -37.34
C VAL A 309 13.20 20.82 -36.69
N THR A 310 12.31 21.35 -37.53
CA THR A 310 11.14 22.14 -37.17
C THR A 310 10.05 21.23 -36.60
N LEU A 311 9.57 21.50 -35.38
CA LEU A 311 8.32 20.94 -34.85
C LEU A 311 7.51 22.06 -34.19
N GLU A 312 6.20 22.00 -34.43
CA GLU A 312 5.20 23.06 -34.29
C GLU A 312 4.73 23.32 -32.85
N ASP A 313 4.50 24.61 -32.59
CA ASP A 313 3.63 25.34 -31.63
C ASP A 313 3.18 24.66 -30.30
N PRO A 314 3.61 25.18 -29.14
CA PRO A 314 3.00 24.92 -27.84
C PRO A 314 2.33 26.18 -27.27
N ARG A 315 1.00 26.17 -27.17
CA ARG A 315 0.28 27.22 -26.44
C ARG A 315 0.31 27.00 -24.92
N THR A 316 0.74 28.06 -24.26
CA THR A 316 0.22 28.68 -23.03
C THR A 316 -0.62 27.81 -22.08
N GLU A 317 0.03 27.13 -21.14
CA GLU A 317 -0.64 26.86 -19.86
C GLU A 317 0.26 26.99 -18.62
N ASP A 318 1.55 27.36 -18.77
CA ASP A 318 2.31 27.83 -17.60
C ASP A 318 3.42 28.82 -17.99
N LEU A 319 3.06 30.10 -18.11
CA LEU A 319 4.00 31.21 -18.35
C LEU A 319 4.63 31.74 -17.04
N SER A 320 4.22 31.19 -15.90
CA SER A 320 4.73 31.57 -14.58
C SER A 320 6.00 30.81 -14.22
N GLN A 321 6.22 29.64 -14.82
CA GLN A 321 7.43 28.85 -14.65
C GLN A 321 8.65 29.53 -15.28
N GLU A 322 9.73 29.57 -14.52
CA GLU A 322 11.06 29.93 -15.01
C GLU A 322 11.59 28.82 -15.93
N VAL A 323 11.64 29.09 -17.24
CA VAL A 323 12.29 28.21 -18.20
C VAL A 323 13.71 28.72 -18.43
N ARG A 324 14.72 27.95 -17.97
CA ARG A 324 16.17 28.30 -18.06
C ARG A 324 16.53 29.70 -17.51
N GLY A 325 15.85 30.13 -16.44
CA GLY A 325 16.12 31.42 -15.77
C GLY A 325 15.36 32.62 -16.37
N PHE A 326 14.46 32.38 -17.33
CA PHE A 326 13.58 33.40 -17.89
C PHE A 326 12.15 33.20 -17.41
N ILE A 327 11.57 34.24 -16.80
CA ILE A 327 10.13 34.31 -16.49
C ILE A 327 9.42 34.86 -17.72
N PHE A 328 8.85 33.97 -18.54
CA PHE A 328 8.25 34.34 -19.81
C PHE A 328 7.02 35.23 -19.66
N SER A 329 6.25 35.10 -18.58
CA SER A 329 5.15 36.04 -18.23
C SER A 329 5.64 37.48 -18.11
N LYS A 330 6.69 37.74 -17.32
CA LYS A 330 7.26 39.09 -17.16
C LYS A 330 7.89 39.66 -18.44
N ILE A 331 8.39 38.80 -19.33
CA ILE A 331 8.97 39.23 -20.61
C ILE A 331 7.86 39.62 -21.59
N LEU A 332 6.78 38.82 -21.64
CA LEU A 332 5.60 39.11 -22.45
C LEU A 332 4.90 40.39 -21.99
N ASP A 333 4.82 40.62 -20.67
CA ASP A 333 4.26 41.85 -20.08
C ASP A 333 5.06 43.10 -20.45
N ARG A 334 6.41 42.98 -20.52
CA ARG A 334 7.31 44.11 -20.82
C ARG A 334 7.43 44.39 -22.31
N LYS A 335 7.29 43.35 -23.15
CA LYS A 335 7.50 43.41 -24.60
C LYS A 335 6.43 42.60 -25.34
N PRO A 336 5.18 43.10 -25.37
CA PRO A 336 4.07 42.42 -26.05
C PRO A 336 4.24 42.38 -27.58
N GLU A 337 5.03 43.30 -28.14
CA GLU A 337 5.33 43.39 -29.58
C GLU A 337 6.15 42.22 -30.13
N LEU A 338 6.89 41.50 -29.27
CA LEU A 338 7.76 40.38 -29.62
C LEU A 338 7.17 39.04 -29.17
N ALA A 339 5.87 38.97 -28.89
CA ALA A 339 5.24 37.80 -28.28
C ALA A 339 5.48 36.49 -29.08
N SER A 340 5.42 36.55 -30.40
CA SER A 340 5.70 35.40 -31.27
C SER A 340 7.15 34.93 -31.20
N GLU A 341 8.10 35.86 -31.10
CA GLU A 341 9.54 35.56 -31.03
C GLU A 341 9.93 35.05 -29.65
N VAL A 342 9.32 35.59 -28.61
CA VAL A 342 9.47 35.15 -27.22
C VAL A 342 8.90 33.74 -27.03
N MET A 343 7.76 33.41 -27.65
CA MET A 343 7.25 32.04 -27.65
C MET A 343 8.15 31.10 -28.47
N ALA A 344 8.60 31.49 -29.67
CA ALA A 344 9.55 30.69 -30.43
C ALA A 344 10.88 30.46 -29.68
N PHE A 345 11.36 31.45 -28.92
CA PHE A 345 12.54 31.32 -28.07
C PHE A 345 12.29 30.36 -26.89
N ARG A 346 11.14 30.43 -26.24
CA ARG A 346 10.72 29.45 -25.23
C ARG A 346 10.73 28.04 -25.81
N ASP A 347 10.18 27.87 -27.01
CA ASP A 347 10.07 26.58 -27.67
C ASP A 347 11.43 26.03 -28.08
N TYR A 348 12.36 26.91 -28.46
CA TYR A 348 13.77 26.57 -28.65
C TYR A 348 14.44 26.08 -27.34
N LEU A 349 14.18 26.75 -26.22
CA LEU A 349 14.72 26.34 -24.91
C LEU A 349 14.12 25.01 -24.43
N LEU A 350 12.85 24.74 -24.74
CA LEU A 350 12.15 23.50 -24.41
C LEU A 350 12.51 22.35 -25.38
N SER A 351 12.76 22.64 -26.65
CA SER A 351 13.12 21.62 -27.66
C SER A 351 14.61 21.25 -27.62
N SER A 352 15.49 22.12 -27.14
CA SER A 352 16.90 21.78 -26.89
C SER A 352 17.06 20.94 -25.62
N THR A 353 16.37 19.80 -25.54
CA THR A 353 16.45 18.86 -24.41
C THR A 353 17.73 18.05 -24.35
N VAL A 354 18.63 18.19 -25.33
CA VAL A 354 19.88 17.42 -25.35
C VAL A 354 21.03 18.26 -25.89
N SER A 355 22.10 18.34 -25.08
CA SER A 355 23.49 18.72 -25.39
C SER A 355 23.99 20.14 -25.04
N ASP A 356 23.70 20.64 -23.84
CA ASP A 356 24.74 21.44 -23.18
C ASP A 356 25.60 20.45 -22.38
N THR A 357 26.88 20.32 -22.77
CA THR A 357 27.90 19.57 -22.04
C THR A 357 28.01 20.20 -20.65
N LEU A 358 27.46 19.52 -19.65
CA LEU A 358 27.66 19.90 -18.25
C LEU A 358 29.13 19.71 -17.92
N ASP A 359 29.79 20.79 -17.56
CA ASP A 359 31.17 20.74 -17.13
C ASP A 359 31.26 20.07 -15.75
N VAL A 360 32.30 19.25 -15.53
CA VAL A 360 32.48 18.46 -14.29
C VAL A 360 32.49 19.35 -13.03
N TRP A 361 32.95 20.60 -13.15
CA TRP A 361 32.98 21.57 -12.05
C TRP A 361 31.59 22.11 -11.69
N GLU A 362 30.67 22.22 -12.66
CA GLU A 362 29.30 22.68 -12.43
C GLU A 362 28.48 21.66 -11.61
N LEU A 363 28.91 20.40 -11.59
CA LEU A 363 28.28 19.33 -10.81
C LEU A 363 28.65 19.38 -9.32
N LYS A 364 29.76 20.02 -8.95
CA LYS A 364 30.26 20.03 -7.56
C LYS A 364 29.28 20.73 -6.61
N ASP A 365 28.71 21.85 -7.04
CA ASP A 365 27.82 22.67 -6.22
C ASP A 365 26.33 22.37 -6.48
N LEU A 366 26.03 21.42 -7.38
CA LEU A 366 24.67 21.08 -7.81
C LEU A 366 23.76 20.67 -6.64
N GLY A 367 24.30 19.92 -5.68
CA GLY A 367 23.59 19.56 -4.45
C GLY A 367 23.16 20.80 -3.65
N HIS A 368 24.06 21.78 -3.50
CA HIS A 368 23.78 23.02 -2.76
C HIS A 368 22.76 23.89 -3.51
N GLN A 369 22.88 23.99 -4.84
CA GLN A 369 21.93 24.72 -5.69
C GLN A 369 20.53 24.11 -5.64
N THR A 370 20.45 22.76 -5.62
CA THR A 370 19.19 22.03 -5.50
C THR A 370 18.52 22.31 -4.16
N VAL A 371 19.27 22.25 -3.06
CA VAL A 371 18.76 22.60 -1.72
C VAL A 371 18.24 24.04 -1.69
N GLN A 372 19.00 25.00 -2.25
CA GLN A 372 18.56 26.40 -2.32
C GLN A 372 17.25 26.55 -3.10
N ARG A 373 17.08 25.82 -4.21
CA ARG A 373 15.85 25.86 -5.02
C ARG A 373 14.65 25.31 -4.27
N ILE A 374 14.84 24.26 -3.46
CA ILE A 374 13.82 23.62 -2.64
C ILE A 374 13.41 24.54 -1.49
N VAL A 375 14.38 25.08 -0.74
CA VAL A 375 14.13 25.94 0.42
C VAL A 375 13.45 27.26 0.03
N ARG A 376 13.71 27.79 -1.17
CA ARG A 376 13.08 29.02 -1.69
C ARG A 376 11.71 28.78 -2.31
N ALA A 377 11.29 27.54 -2.52
CA ALA A 377 9.98 27.25 -3.11
C ALA A 377 8.85 27.57 -2.12
N SER A 378 7.66 27.90 -2.64
CA SER A 378 6.47 28.08 -1.81
C SER A 378 6.07 26.80 -1.07
N ASP A 379 6.26 25.65 -1.73
CA ASP A 379 6.10 24.31 -1.14
C ASP A 379 7.40 23.51 -1.33
N PRO A 380 8.25 23.44 -0.28
CA PRO A 380 9.52 22.73 -0.35
C PRO A 380 9.37 21.22 -0.58
N LEU A 381 8.34 20.58 -0.02
CA LEU A 381 8.20 19.12 -0.13
C LEU A 381 7.76 18.71 -1.52
N GLN A 382 6.77 19.42 -2.09
CA GLN A 382 6.38 19.19 -3.48
C GLN A 382 7.54 19.49 -4.44
N SER A 383 8.25 20.61 -4.22
CA SER A 383 9.41 20.95 -5.06
C SER A 383 10.52 19.91 -4.96
N MET A 384 10.74 19.31 -3.78
CA MET A 384 11.70 18.22 -3.61
C MET A 384 11.27 16.97 -4.37
N GLN A 385 9.99 16.61 -4.32
CA GLN A 385 9.44 15.48 -5.07
C GLN A 385 9.60 15.68 -6.59
N ASP A 386 9.21 16.84 -7.11
CA ASP A 386 9.24 17.14 -8.54
C ASP A 386 10.67 17.12 -9.09
N ILE A 387 11.62 17.69 -8.33
CA ILE A 387 13.04 17.70 -8.69
C ILE A 387 13.61 16.29 -8.65
N ASN A 388 13.32 15.50 -7.61
CA ASN A 388 13.86 14.14 -7.50
C ASN A 388 13.32 13.20 -8.58
N GLN A 389 12.05 13.35 -8.98
CA GLN A 389 11.45 12.53 -10.04
C GLN A 389 11.96 12.88 -11.45
N ASN A 390 12.35 14.13 -11.68
CA ASN A 390 12.73 14.63 -13.00
C ASN A 390 14.19 15.13 -13.05
N PHE A 391 15.04 14.72 -12.09
CA PHE A 391 16.34 15.33 -11.86
C PHE A 391 17.18 15.47 -13.15
N PRO A 392 17.37 14.42 -13.99
CA PRO A 392 18.21 14.51 -15.18
C PRO A 392 17.80 15.57 -16.20
N SER A 393 16.52 15.94 -16.28
CA SER A 393 16.03 16.96 -17.22
C SER A 393 16.22 18.39 -16.70
N ILE A 394 16.34 18.56 -15.38
CA ILE A 394 16.40 19.88 -14.71
C ILE A 394 17.85 20.28 -14.35
N VAL A 395 18.81 19.34 -14.36
CA VAL A 395 20.23 19.59 -13.99
C VAL A 395 20.85 20.81 -14.69
N SER A 396 20.62 20.97 -15.99
CA SER A 396 21.19 22.10 -16.77
C SER A 396 20.68 23.47 -16.32
N TYR A 397 19.49 23.51 -15.72
CA TYR A 397 18.96 24.74 -15.13
C TYR A 397 19.51 24.98 -13.72
N LEU A 398 19.56 23.94 -12.89
CA LEU A 398 20.03 24.03 -11.51
C LEU A 398 21.50 24.47 -11.43
N SER A 399 22.35 23.92 -12.30
CA SER A 399 23.79 24.26 -12.41
C SER A 399 24.07 25.75 -12.61
N ARG A 400 23.15 26.47 -13.27
CA ARG A 400 23.30 27.91 -13.58
C ARG A 400 22.85 28.82 -12.44
N MET A 401 22.24 28.27 -11.39
CA MET A 401 21.77 29.07 -10.26
C MET A 401 22.95 29.57 -9.43
N LYS A 402 22.96 30.86 -9.13
CA LYS A 402 23.93 31.44 -8.21
C LYS A 402 23.65 30.94 -6.79
N LEU A 403 24.66 30.39 -6.14
CA LEU A 403 24.60 29.94 -4.75
C LEU A 403 24.77 31.12 -3.79
N ASP A 404 23.92 31.17 -2.78
CA ASP A 404 24.04 32.09 -1.66
C ASP A 404 25.01 31.54 -0.61
N ASP A 405 25.88 32.40 -0.08
CA ASP A 405 26.86 31.98 0.92
C ASP A 405 26.21 31.58 2.26
N SER A 406 25.04 32.15 2.60
CA SER A 406 24.27 31.75 3.79
C SER A 406 23.87 30.28 3.76
N VAL A 407 23.40 29.79 2.60
CA VAL A 407 22.97 28.39 2.43
C VAL A 407 24.18 27.46 2.49
N ARG A 408 25.31 27.90 1.93
CA ARG A 408 26.58 27.16 1.96
C ARG A 408 27.08 26.94 3.38
N ASP A 409 27.02 27.97 4.22
CA ASP A 409 27.49 27.92 5.60
C ASP A 409 26.60 27.02 6.47
N GLU A 410 25.27 27.09 6.29
CA GLU A 410 24.32 26.21 6.99
C GLU A 410 24.51 24.73 6.62
N ILE A 411 24.68 24.42 5.33
CA ILE A 411 24.96 23.06 4.86
C ILE A 411 26.28 22.57 5.46
N SER A 412 27.32 23.40 5.46
CA SER A 412 28.63 23.06 6.02
C SER A 412 28.57 22.81 7.53
N ALA A 413 27.72 23.53 8.27
CA ALA A 413 27.50 23.29 9.69
C ALA A 413 26.79 21.95 9.94
N ASN A 414 25.75 21.63 9.16
CA ASN A 414 25.02 20.36 9.27
C ASN A 414 25.88 19.15 8.88
N GLN A 415 26.76 19.32 7.89
CA GLN A 415 27.70 18.27 7.46
C GLN A 415 28.73 17.87 8.53
N ARG A 416 28.88 18.65 9.61
CA ARG A 416 29.71 18.26 10.76
C ARG A 416 29.09 17.09 11.55
N MET A 417 27.76 16.98 11.52
CA MET A 417 27.03 15.92 12.21
C MET A 417 26.78 14.72 11.29
N ILE A 418 26.48 14.96 10.01
CA ILE A 418 26.14 13.93 9.04
C ILE A 418 27.05 14.07 7.80
N PRO A 419 27.89 13.07 7.48
CA PRO A 419 28.75 13.13 6.31
C PRO A 419 27.98 13.34 5.00
N PRO A 420 28.54 14.06 4.02
CA PRO A 420 27.91 14.24 2.71
C PRO A 420 27.68 12.88 2.03
N GLY A 421 26.53 12.73 1.37
CA GLY A 421 26.16 11.51 0.64
C GLY A 421 25.60 10.38 1.51
N LYS A 422 25.46 10.58 2.82
CA LYS A 422 24.75 9.64 3.70
C LYS A 422 23.31 10.12 3.97
N SER A 423 22.36 9.21 3.82
CA SER A 423 20.96 9.41 4.21
C SER A 423 20.72 8.76 5.57
N LEU A 424 20.12 9.50 6.48
CA LEU A 424 19.71 8.99 7.79
C LEU A 424 18.22 9.26 7.94
N MET A 425 17.46 8.21 8.27
CA MET A 425 16.05 8.31 8.61
C MET A 425 15.88 7.91 10.08
N ALA A 426 15.03 8.64 10.79
CA ALA A 426 14.68 8.29 12.15
C ALA A 426 13.17 8.38 12.32
N LEU A 427 12.58 7.37 12.95
CA LEU A 427 11.17 7.36 13.36
C LEU A 427 11.13 7.45 14.88
N ASN A 428 10.54 8.52 15.42
CA ASN A 428 10.49 8.77 16.87
C ASN A 428 11.85 8.61 17.59
N GLY A 429 12.96 8.98 16.94
CA GLY A 429 14.31 8.88 17.50
C GLY A 429 15.00 7.53 17.29
N ALA A 430 14.29 6.49 16.85
CA ALA A 430 14.88 5.24 16.41
C ALA A 430 15.48 5.43 15.00
N LEU A 431 16.79 5.20 14.86
CA LEU A 431 17.47 5.25 13.56
C LEU A 431 17.05 4.04 12.72
N LEU A 432 16.65 4.31 11.49
CA LEU A 432 16.26 3.29 10.53
C LEU A 432 17.24 3.29 9.34
N ASN A 433 17.60 2.10 8.88
CA ASN A 433 18.43 1.97 7.69
C ASN A 433 17.57 2.13 6.43
N VAL A 434 17.78 3.23 5.69
CA VAL A 434 16.97 3.56 4.50
C VAL A 434 17.05 2.48 3.42
N GLU A 435 18.14 1.71 3.37
CA GLU A 435 18.33 0.63 2.38
C GLU A 435 17.49 -0.62 2.67
N ASP A 436 17.14 -0.86 3.93
CA ASP A 436 16.41 -2.05 4.37
C ASP A 436 14.89 -1.80 4.56
N ILE A 437 14.43 -0.56 4.40
CA ILE A 437 13.04 -0.18 4.66
C ILE A 437 12.22 -0.23 3.38
N ASP A 438 11.25 -1.14 3.36
CA ASP A 438 10.16 -1.15 2.39
C ASP A 438 8.96 -0.33 2.88
N LEU A 439 8.08 0.09 1.96
CA LEU A 439 6.85 0.81 2.31
C LEU A 439 5.97 0.02 3.29
N ASN A 440 5.82 -1.29 3.07
CA ASN A 440 5.01 -2.14 3.95
C ASN A 440 5.62 -2.25 5.35
N LEU A 441 6.95 -2.39 5.44
CA LEU A 441 7.65 -2.40 6.73
C LEU A 441 7.49 -1.07 7.46
N LEU A 442 7.59 0.05 6.74
CA LEU A 442 7.37 1.37 7.31
C LEU A 442 5.94 1.53 7.85
N ILE A 443 4.94 1.04 7.12
CA ILE A 443 3.54 1.02 7.58
C ILE A 443 3.40 0.19 8.85
N ASP A 444 4.02 -0.99 8.92
CA ASP A 444 3.96 -1.85 10.10
C ASP A 444 4.65 -1.21 11.31
N LEU A 445 5.79 -0.54 11.12
CA LEU A 445 6.48 0.22 12.19
C LEU A 445 5.62 1.39 12.70
N VAL A 446 5.05 2.18 11.77
CA VAL A 446 4.15 3.29 12.14
C VAL A 446 2.88 2.77 12.82
N HIS A 447 2.35 1.63 12.38
CA HIS A 447 1.19 0.99 12.98
C HIS A 447 1.45 0.62 14.45
N GLN A 448 2.58 -0.02 14.73
CA GLN A 448 2.97 -0.39 16.10
C GLN A 448 3.11 0.83 17.01
N ASP A 449 3.75 1.90 16.53
CA ASP A 449 3.90 3.14 17.28
C ASP A 449 2.55 3.82 17.57
N LEU A 450 1.65 3.86 16.58
CA LEU A 450 0.31 4.42 16.75
C LEU A 450 -0.55 3.58 17.70
N LEU A 451 -0.42 2.26 17.64
CA LEU A 451 -1.12 1.35 18.55
C LEU A 451 -0.65 1.53 20.00
N LEU A 452 0.65 1.68 20.21
CA LEU A 452 1.22 2.00 21.52
C LEU A 452 0.76 3.38 22.01
N ALA A 453 0.73 4.39 21.12
CA ALA A 453 0.22 5.71 21.43
C ALA A 453 -1.25 5.69 21.86
N ASP A 454 -2.08 4.89 21.19
CA ASP A 454 -3.50 4.69 21.50
C ASP A 454 -3.69 4.04 22.89
N GLN A 455 -2.86 3.05 23.22
CA GLN A 455 -2.86 2.43 24.56
C GLN A 455 -2.51 3.43 25.66
N PHE A 456 -1.50 4.29 25.46
CA PHE A 456 -1.18 5.35 26.42
C PHE A 456 -2.29 6.39 26.55
N SER A 457 -2.97 6.71 25.45
CA SER A 457 -4.14 7.59 25.45
C SER A 457 -5.29 7.01 26.28
N LYS A 458 -5.54 5.69 26.18
CA LYS A 458 -6.53 4.97 27.01
C LYS A 458 -6.20 5.03 28.52
N LEU A 459 -4.92 5.12 28.87
CA LEU A 459 -4.45 5.36 30.25
C LEU A 459 -4.56 6.84 30.69
N LYS A 460 -5.20 7.69 29.88
CA LYS A 460 -5.39 9.13 30.13
C LYS A 460 -4.07 9.92 30.24
N ILE A 461 -3.00 9.43 29.61
CA ILE A 461 -1.73 10.14 29.53
C ILE A 461 -1.86 11.24 28.46
N PRO A 462 -1.49 12.51 28.76
CA PRO A 462 -1.57 13.59 27.78
C PRO A 462 -0.70 13.32 26.54
N HIS A 463 -1.23 13.60 25.34
CA HIS A 463 -0.52 13.37 24.07
C HIS A 463 0.89 13.98 23.99
N SER A 464 1.12 15.13 24.63
CA SER A 464 2.44 15.76 24.69
C SER A 464 3.46 14.92 25.47
N THR A 465 3.00 14.18 26.48
CA THR A 465 3.83 13.26 27.27
C THR A 465 4.02 11.95 26.51
N VAL A 466 2.96 11.45 25.85
CA VAL A 466 3.05 10.26 24.98
C VAL A 466 4.10 10.47 23.90
N ARG A 467 4.10 11.60 23.19
CA ARG A 467 5.12 11.91 22.18
C ARG A 467 6.54 11.89 22.76
N LYS A 468 6.74 12.43 23.96
CA LYS A 468 8.04 12.40 24.63
C LYS A 468 8.46 10.98 24.96
N LEU A 469 7.54 10.16 25.50
CA LEU A 469 7.79 8.75 25.82
C LEU A 469 8.11 7.91 24.59
N LEU A 470 7.40 8.11 23.48
CA LEU A 470 7.72 7.43 22.22
C LEU A 470 9.08 7.86 21.67
N SER A 471 9.51 9.09 21.94
CA SER A 471 10.82 9.59 21.53
C SER A 471 11.98 9.24 22.48
N THR A 472 11.72 8.66 23.64
CA THR A 472 12.80 8.27 24.55
C THR A 472 13.45 6.99 24.08
N LEU A 473 14.73 7.08 23.75
CA LEU A 473 15.56 5.91 23.48
C LEU A 473 15.63 5.04 24.74
N PRO A 474 15.42 3.70 24.64
CA PRO A 474 15.70 2.82 25.75
C PRO A 474 17.17 2.97 26.15
N PRO A 475 17.49 2.88 27.46
CA PRO A 475 18.88 2.86 27.89
C PRO A 475 19.59 1.69 27.20
N PRO A 476 20.87 1.85 26.79
CA PRO A 476 21.61 0.75 26.20
C PRO A 476 21.59 -0.42 27.17
N GLU A 477 21.04 -1.55 26.73
CA GLU A 477 21.09 -2.79 27.50
C GLU A 477 22.56 -3.12 27.72
N SER A 478 23.00 -3.11 28.97
CA SER A 478 24.31 -3.66 29.30
C SER A 478 24.17 -5.17 29.21
N ASP A 479 24.52 -5.75 28.06
CA ASP A 479 24.48 -7.21 27.76
C ASP A 479 25.27 -8.10 28.74
N THR A 480 25.89 -7.51 29.76
CA THR A 480 26.65 -8.23 30.77
C THR A 480 25.97 -8.13 32.13
N PHE A 481 25.14 -9.12 32.45
CA PHE A 481 24.77 -9.38 33.83
C PHE A 481 25.98 -9.98 34.55
N ARG A 482 26.50 -9.27 35.56
CA ARG A 482 27.55 -9.83 36.44
C ARG A 482 26.87 -10.67 37.51
N LEU A 483 27.10 -11.98 37.46
CA LEU A 483 26.63 -12.92 38.47
C LEU A 483 27.69 -13.05 39.56
N ASP A 484 27.31 -12.85 40.82
CA ASP A 484 28.16 -13.17 41.95
C ASP A 484 28.14 -14.68 42.19
N PHE A 485 29.27 -15.34 41.94
CA PHE A 485 29.45 -16.78 42.11
C PHE A 485 30.27 -17.11 43.37
N HIS A 486 30.54 -16.14 44.25
CA HIS A 486 31.27 -16.38 45.49
C HIS A 486 30.43 -17.25 46.43
N SER A 487 30.80 -18.52 46.57
CA SER A 487 30.13 -19.46 47.45
C SER A 487 31.13 -20.43 48.07
N THR A 488 30.92 -20.73 49.35
CA THR A 488 31.68 -21.74 50.09
C THR A 488 31.47 -23.16 49.56
N HIS A 489 30.50 -23.35 48.66
CA HIS A 489 30.17 -24.63 48.03
C HIS A 489 30.90 -24.85 46.70
N VAL A 490 31.61 -23.83 46.19
CA VAL A 490 32.42 -23.95 44.98
C VAL A 490 33.81 -24.44 45.39
N HIS A 491 34.16 -25.64 44.94
CA HIS A 491 35.49 -26.19 45.11
C HIS A 491 36.39 -25.75 43.95
N TYR A 492 37.27 -24.79 44.22
CA TYR A 492 38.25 -24.32 43.25
C TYR A 492 39.39 -25.32 43.13
N LEU A 493 39.64 -25.80 41.90
CA LEU A 493 40.74 -26.73 41.61
C LEU A 493 42.09 -26.03 41.51
N ASN A 494 42.10 -24.73 41.22
CA ASN A 494 43.31 -23.93 41.05
C ASN A 494 43.28 -22.76 42.04
N ASN A 495 44.40 -22.51 42.71
CA ASN A 495 44.65 -21.29 43.44
C ASN A 495 45.85 -20.56 42.80
N LEU A 496 45.57 -19.53 41.99
CA LEU A 496 46.58 -18.81 41.22
C LEU A 496 47.61 -18.09 42.10
N GLU A 497 47.27 -17.78 43.36
CA GLU A 497 48.16 -17.07 44.29
C GLU A 497 49.07 -18.02 45.08
N GLU A 498 48.60 -19.22 45.41
CA GLU A 498 49.30 -20.14 46.32
C GLU A 498 49.96 -21.34 45.63
N ASP A 499 49.42 -21.82 44.51
CA ASP A 499 49.90 -23.04 43.87
C ASP A 499 51.32 -22.87 43.31
N GLY A 500 52.19 -23.82 43.62
CA GLY A 500 53.60 -23.81 43.19
C GLY A 500 53.81 -23.71 41.67
N LYS A 501 52.81 -24.14 40.88
CA LYS A 501 52.83 -24.09 39.41
C LYS A 501 52.74 -22.68 38.85
N TYR A 502 52.17 -21.72 39.60
CA TYR A 502 51.96 -20.33 39.14
C TYR A 502 52.93 -19.32 39.77
N LYS A 503 53.84 -19.74 40.67
CA LYS A 503 54.82 -18.86 41.33
C LYS A 503 55.75 -18.08 40.40
N TRP A 504 55.86 -18.47 39.14
CA TRP A 504 56.65 -17.75 38.14
C TRP A 504 55.90 -16.52 37.57
N TRP A 505 54.60 -16.41 37.78
CA TRP A 505 53.81 -15.21 37.47
C TRP A 505 54.02 -14.15 38.55
N ARG A 506 54.13 -12.90 38.12
CA ARG A 506 54.23 -11.76 39.01
C ARG A 506 52.83 -11.36 39.48
N ALA A 507 52.71 -10.90 40.72
CA ALA A 507 51.44 -10.52 41.34
C ALA A 507 51.03 -9.05 41.09
N ASN A 508 51.56 -8.42 40.03
CA ASN A 508 51.27 -7.03 39.69
C ASN A 508 50.12 -6.93 38.69
N LEU A 509 49.26 -5.94 38.86
CA LEU A 509 48.08 -5.70 37.99
C LEU A 509 48.44 -5.16 36.60
N ASN A 510 49.67 -4.67 36.43
CA ASN A 510 50.13 -3.98 35.22
C ASN A 510 50.98 -4.87 34.30
N GLU A 511 51.13 -6.15 34.64
CA GLU A 511 51.66 -7.23 33.78
C GLU A 511 50.67 -8.40 33.82
#